data_AF-A0A5S9MI15-F1
#
_entry.id   AF-A0A5S9MI15-F1
#
_cell.length_a   1.000
_cell.length_b   1.000
_cell.length_c   1.000
_cell.angle_alpha   90.00
_cell.angle_beta   90.00
_cell.angle_gamma   90.00
#
_symmetry.space_group_name_H-M   'P 1'
#
loop_
_entity.id
_entity.type
_entity.pdbx_description
1 polymer ?
#
loop_
_entity_poly.entity_id
_entity_poly.type
_entity_poly.pdbx_seq_one_letter_code
_entity_poly.pdbx_strand_id
1 'polypeptide(L)'
;MLAELGIVGEKGSKDLLDMILFTDQYLALHADHHDSFPSLKIIFTGITEDKLSEPYTSADIIAREAKAAEQRVRRAINQSLKHIASLGLTDFSHPTFENYASKFFDFTIVRKKMSELTKEMSGREEHTRINVKKFAGALLRSETYFYGRLKKTCSPIKETCLFFVMDCRCICSTERMS
;
A
#
# COMPACT_ATOMS: atom_id res chain seq x y z
N MET A 1 6.76 4.96 -10.63
CA MET A 1 6.08 3.76 -10.10
C MET A 1 4.57 3.90 -9.91
N LEU A 2 4.02 4.62 -8.91
CA LEU A 2 2.55 4.67 -8.73
C LEU A 2 1.80 5.26 -9.94
N ALA A 3 2.44 6.20 -10.66
CA ALA A 3 1.92 6.76 -11.91
C ALA A 3 1.87 5.71 -13.02
N GLU A 4 2.95 4.94 -13.18
CA GLU A 4 3.04 3.84 -14.17
C GLU A 4 2.08 2.69 -13.86
N LEU A 5 1.72 2.50 -12.59
CA LEU A 5 0.69 1.54 -12.20
C LEU A 5 -0.73 2.08 -12.41
N GLY A 6 -0.92 3.33 -12.85
CA GLY A 6 -2.24 3.93 -13.07
C GLY A 6 -3.04 4.19 -11.79
N ILE A 7 -2.36 4.40 -10.64
CA ILE A 7 -3.02 4.60 -9.33
C ILE A 7 -3.04 6.08 -8.92
N VAL A 8 -2.26 6.94 -9.56
CA VAL A 8 -2.18 8.36 -9.23
C VAL A 8 -3.53 9.04 -9.50
N GLY A 9 -4.08 9.70 -8.48
CA GLY A 9 -5.38 10.37 -8.55
C GLY A 9 -6.55 9.56 -7.98
N GLU A 10 -6.37 8.26 -7.74
CA GLU A 10 -7.41 7.44 -7.11
C GLU A 10 -7.58 7.78 -5.63
N LYS A 11 -8.83 7.82 -5.14
CA LYS A 11 -9.13 8.06 -3.72
C LYS A 11 -8.42 7.06 -2.79
N GLY A 12 -8.20 5.83 -3.27
CA GLY A 12 -7.50 4.78 -2.53
C GLY A 12 -5.97 4.84 -2.58
N SER A 13 -5.36 5.78 -3.31
CA SER A 13 -3.90 5.93 -3.37
C SER A 13 -3.29 6.28 -2.00
N LYS A 14 -3.97 7.12 -1.22
CA LYS A 14 -3.56 7.47 0.15
C LYS A 14 -3.66 6.27 1.09
N ASP A 15 -4.83 5.60 1.12
CA ASP A 15 -5.01 4.41 1.97
C ASP A 15 -4.02 3.28 1.58
N LEU A 16 -3.66 3.18 0.29
CA LEU A 16 -2.64 2.24 -0.18
C LEU A 16 -1.26 2.58 0.38
N LEU A 17 -0.86 3.86 0.35
CA LEU A 17 0.39 4.32 0.95
C LEU A 17 0.43 4.06 2.46
N ASP A 18 -0.66 4.37 3.16
CA ASP A 18 -0.79 4.12 4.60
C ASP A 18 -0.66 2.63 4.92
N MET A 19 -1.30 1.76 4.12
CA MET A 19 -1.18 0.31 4.23
C MET A 19 0.28 -0.15 4.07
N ILE A 20 1.01 0.39 3.11
CA ILE A 20 2.42 0.04 2.89
C ILE A 20 3.29 0.56 4.05
N LEU A 21 3.07 1.80 4.51
CA LEU A 21 3.80 2.41 5.61
C LEU A 21 3.62 1.62 6.92
N PHE A 22 2.38 1.33 7.27
CA PHE A 22 2.05 0.56 8.46
C PHE A 22 2.64 -0.85 8.40
N THR A 23 2.52 -1.52 7.25
CA THR A 23 3.05 -2.88 7.09
C THR A 23 4.58 -2.92 7.25
N ASP A 24 5.29 -1.94 6.69
CA ASP A 24 6.75 -1.84 6.81
C ASP A 24 7.18 -1.66 8.27
N GLN A 25 6.52 -0.76 9.00
CA GLN A 25 6.74 -0.56 10.44
C GLN A 25 6.44 -1.81 11.26
N TYR A 26 5.31 -2.46 10.96
CA TYR A 26 4.90 -3.69 11.62
C TYR A 26 5.95 -4.78 11.43
N LEU A 27 6.47 -4.98 10.22
CA LEU A 27 7.49 -5.98 9.93
C LEU A 27 8.82 -5.66 10.61
N ALA A 28 9.22 -4.39 10.68
CA ALA A 28 10.44 -3.97 11.39
C ALA A 28 10.38 -4.27 12.90
N LEU A 29 9.21 -4.10 13.51
CA LEU A 29 8.99 -4.37 14.94
C LEU A 29 8.84 -5.87 15.27
N HIS A 30 8.50 -6.70 14.28
CA HIS A 30 8.25 -8.14 14.45
C HIS A 30 9.23 -9.01 13.66
N ALA A 31 10.48 -8.55 13.53
CA ALA A 31 11.52 -9.18 12.70
C ALA A 31 11.80 -10.66 13.05
N ASP A 32 11.51 -11.08 14.29
CA ASP A 32 11.72 -12.47 14.75
C ASP A 32 10.62 -13.44 14.27
N HIS A 33 9.47 -12.93 13.84
CA HIS A 33 8.40 -13.73 13.25
C HIS A 33 8.54 -13.76 11.73
N HIS A 34 9.34 -14.71 11.25
CA HIS A 34 9.58 -15.05 9.84
C HIS A 34 8.41 -14.67 8.90
N ASP A 35 8.59 -13.58 8.16
CA ASP A 35 7.96 -13.22 6.88
C ASP A 35 6.41 -13.22 6.75
N SER A 36 5.66 -13.30 7.84
CA SER A 36 4.20 -13.35 7.74
C SER A 36 3.60 -11.95 7.54
N PHE A 37 3.23 -11.64 6.30
CA PHE A 37 2.51 -10.40 5.98
C PHE A 37 1.23 -10.27 6.83
N PRO A 38 1.07 -9.20 7.64
CA PRO A 38 -0.03 -9.07 8.59
C PRO A 38 -1.41 -9.18 7.94
N SER A 39 -2.43 -9.54 8.72
CA SER A 39 -3.79 -9.60 8.17
C SER A 39 -4.26 -8.20 7.76
N LEU A 40 -5.09 -8.10 6.71
CA LEU A 40 -5.65 -6.81 6.29
C LEU A 40 -6.45 -6.15 7.42
N LYS A 41 -7.09 -6.97 8.26
CA LYS A 41 -7.80 -6.49 9.46
C LYS A 41 -6.84 -5.77 10.40
N ILE A 42 -5.70 -6.38 10.74
CA ILE A 42 -4.68 -5.75 11.61
C ILE A 42 -4.19 -4.44 10.99
N ILE A 43 -3.85 -4.46 9.70
CA ILE A 43 -3.30 -3.27 9.03
C ILE A 43 -4.30 -2.11 9.03
N PHE A 44 -5.53 -2.33 8.56
CA PHE A 44 -6.51 -1.25 8.43
C PHE A 44 -7.10 -0.82 9.78
N THR A 45 -7.18 -1.72 10.76
CA THR A 45 -7.55 -1.33 12.13
C THR A 45 -6.47 -0.44 12.75
N GLY A 46 -5.19 -0.83 12.70
CA GLY A 46 -4.10 -0.01 13.23
C GLY A 46 -4.00 1.36 12.56
N ILE A 47 -4.10 1.42 11.22
CA ILE A 47 -4.12 2.70 10.48
C ILE A 47 -5.28 3.60 10.93
N THR A 48 -6.44 3.00 11.23
CA THR A 48 -7.64 3.76 11.61
C THR A 48 -7.53 4.25 13.05
N GLU A 49 -6.98 3.44 13.94
CA GLU A 49 -6.68 3.82 15.33
C GLU A 49 -5.66 4.97 15.40
N ASP A 50 -4.61 4.91 14.59
CA ASP A 50 -3.58 5.96 14.49
C ASP A 50 -4.13 7.28 13.92
N LYS A 51 -5.17 7.21 13.08
CA LYS A 51 -5.80 8.40 12.47
C LYS A 51 -6.90 9.02 13.33
N LEU A 52 -7.61 8.20 14.09
CA LEU A 52 -8.79 8.59 14.87
C LEU A 52 -8.46 8.68 16.37
N SER A 53 -7.25 9.10 16.73
CA SER A 53 -6.68 9.18 18.09
C SER A 53 -7.40 10.13 19.06
N GLU A 54 -8.71 10.31 18.86
CA GLU A 54 -9.64 10.96 19.76
C GLU A 54 -10.08 9.98 20.86
N PRO A 55 -10.13 10.42 22.13
CA PRO A 55 -10.35 9.56 23.30
C PRO A 55 -11.72 8.87 23.37
N TYR A 56 -12.60 9.06 22.39
CA TYR A 56 -13.98 8.54 22.39
C TYR A 56 -14.42 7.88 21.08
N THR A 57 -13.50 7.51 20.19
CA THR A 57 -13.86 6.80 18.96
C THR A 57 -14.37 5.39 19.30
N SER A 58 -15.63 5.10 19.01
CA SER A 58 -16.20 3.77 19.26
C SER A 58 -15.58 2.70 18.35
N ALA A 59 -15.48 1.46 18.85
CA ALA A 59 -14.95 0.33 18.09
C ALA A 59 -15.70 0.10 16.77
N ASP A 60 -17.01 0.41 16.73
CA ASP A 60 -17.83 0.32 15.52
C ASP A 60 -17.42 1.34 14.45
N ILE A 61 -17.04 2.56 14.84
CA ILE A 61 -16.57 3.58 13.90
C ILE A 61 -15.23 3.15 13.31
N ILE A 62 -14.31 2.66 14.15
CA ILE A 62 -12.99 2.13 13.71
C ILE A 62 -13.19 0.99 12.71
N ALA A 63 -14.04 0.02 13.03
CA ALA A 63 -14.30 -1.12 12.16
C ALA A 63 -14.91 -0.71 10.81
N ARG A 64 -15.82 0.27 10.81
CA ARG A 64 -16.44 0.81 9.59
C ARG A 64 -15.42 1.52 8.71
N GLU A 65 -14.60 2.40 9.28
CA GLU A 65 -13.58 3.13 8.54
C GLU A 65 -12.47 2.23 8.01
N ALA A 66 -12.01 1.25 8.82
CA ALA A 66 -11.04 0.24 8.38
C ALA A 66 -11.57 -0.54 7.17
N LYS A 67 -12.83 -0.97 7.20
CA LYS A 67 -13.47 -1.66 6.07
C LYS A 67 -13.61 -0.73 4.85
N ALA A 68 -13.94 0.53 5.06
CA ALA A 68 -14.04 1.52 3.97
C ALA A 68 -12.67 1.77 3.31
N ALA A 69 -11.61 1.90 4.10
CA ALA A 69 -10.23 2.03 3.63
C ALA A 69 -9.78 0.81 2.83
N GLU A 70 -10.04 -0.40 3.34
CA GLU A 70 -9.75 -1.64 2.59
C GLU A 70 -10.43 -1.64 1.22
N GLN A 71 -11.71 -1.24 1.15
CA GLN A 71 -12.42 -1.17 -0.12
C GLN A 71 -11.88 -0.09 -1.07
N ARG A 72 -11.41 1.05 -0.55
CA ARG A 72 -10.74 2.08 -1.36
C ARG A 72 -9.44 1.55 -1.95
N VAL A 73 -8.63 0.83 -1.18
CA VAL A 73 -7.41 0.16 -1.66
C VAL A 73 -7.74 -0.88 -2.73
N ARG A 74 -8.74 -1.73 -2.51
CA ARG A 74 -9.18 -2.73 -3.51
C ARG A 74 -9.60 -2.09 -4.82
N ARG A 75 -10.31 -0.96 -4.79
CA ARG A 75 -10.70 -0.22 -6.01
C ARG A 75 -9.48 0.34 -6.74
N ALA A 76 -8.55 0.97 -6.03
CA ALA A 76 -7.32 1.49 -6.63
C ALA A 76 -6.48 0.39 -7.31
N ILE A 77 -6.35 -0.78 -6.67
CA ILE A 77 -5.64 -1.94 -7.25
C ILE A 77 -6.37 -2.48 -8.49
N ASN A 78 -7.71 -2.50 -8.49
CA ASN A 78 -8.47 -2.90 -9.69
C ASN A 78 -8.27 -1.93 -10.86
N GLN A 79 -8.21 -0.62 -10.59
CA GLN A 79 -7.89 0.36 -11.63
C GLN A 79 -6.49 0.15 -12.20
N SER A 80 -5.52 -0.17 -11.34
CA SER A 80 -4.18 -0.56 -11.79
C SER A 80 -4.21 -1.79 -12.70
N LEU A 81 -4.95 -2.83 -12.32
CA LEU A 81 -5.11 -4.02 -13.14
C LEU A 81 -5.74 -3.68 -14.51
N LYS A 82 -6.76 -2.81 -14.53
CA LYS A 82 -7.40 -2.34 -15.77
C LYS A 82 -6.41 -1.59 -16.66
N HIS A 83 -5.61 -0.71 -16.08
CA HIS A 83 -4.56 0.02 -16.80
C HIS A 83 -3.52 -0.93 -17.42
N ILE A 84 -2.96 -1.85 -16.62
CA ILE A 84 -1.99 -2.83 -17.12
C ILE A 84 -2.60 -3.74 -18.19
N ALA A 85 -3.82 -4.24 -17.98
CA ALA A 85 -4.51 -5.05 -18.99
C ALA A 85 -4.76 -4.29 -20.29
N SER A 86 -5.11 -3.00 -20.22
CA SER A 86 -5.27 -2.15 -21.40
C SER A 86 -3.95 -2.00 -22.16
N LEU A 87 -2.83 -1.79 -21.45
CA LEU A 87 -1.50 -1.72 -22.09
C LEU A 87 -1.17 -3.03 -22.80
N GLY A 88 -1.38 -4.18 -22.15
CA GLY A 88 -1.14 -5.49 -22.77
C GLY A 88 -2.05 -5.79 -23.95
N LEU A 89 -3.25 -5.22 -24.00
CA LEU A 89 -4.15 -5.36 -25.16
C LEU A 89 -3.67 -4.53 -26.36
N THR A 90 -3.10 -3.35 -26.10
CA THR A 90 -2.57 -2.47 -27.14
C THR A 90 -1.22 -2.96 -27.64
N ASP A 91 -0.30 -3.31 -26.73
CA ASP A 91 1.05 -3.75 -27.03
C ASP A 91 1.62 -4.60 -25.88
N PHE A 92 1.84 -5.89 -26.14
CA PHE A 92 2.47 -6.80 -25.17
C PHE A 92 3.93 -6.46 -24.88
N SER A 93 4.62 -5.75 -25.80
CA SER A 93 6.01 -5.30 -25.63
C SER A 93 6.12 -3.94 -24.93
N HIS A 94 4.99 -3.38 -24.46
CA HIS A 94 5.01 -2.14 -23.72
C HIS A 94 5.82 -2.32 -22.42
N PRO A 95 6.84 -1.48 -22.14
CA PRO A 95 7.77 -1.71 -21.04
C PRO A 95 7.08 -1.72 -19.66
N THR A 96 6.03 -0.91 -19.48
CA THR A 96 5.20 -0.95 -18.26
C THR A 96 4.46 -2.27 -18.11
N PHE A 97 3.95 -2.86 -19.19
CA PHE A 97 3.24 -4.14 -19.11
C PHE A 97 4.21 -5.26 -18.72
N GLU A 98 5.34 -5.37 -19.42
CA GLU A 98 6.34 -6.41 -19.16
C GLU A 98 6.89 -6.33 -17.72
N ASN A 99 7.19 -5.12 -17.24
CA ASN A 99 7.78 -4.93 -15.92
C ASN A 99 6.79 -5.13 -14.76
N TYR A 100 5.52 -4.78 -14.94
CA TYR A 100 4.55 -4.72 -13.84
C TYR A 100 3.51 -5.84 -13.83
N ALA A 101 3.14 -6.41 -14.98
CA ALA A 101 2.04 -7.39 -15.05
C ALA A 101 2.29 -8.64 -14.20
N SER A 102 3.45 -9.29 -14.36
CA SER A 102 3.81 -10.51 -13.62
C SER A 102 4.29 -10.22 -12.19
N LYS A 103 4.82 -9.02 -11.94
CA LYS A 103 5.35 -8.60 -10.65
C LYS A 103 4.24 -8.28 -9.64
N PHE A 104 3.19 -7.61 -10.08
CA PHE A 104 2.10 -7.13 -9.21
C PHE A 104 0.86 -8.03 -9.23
N PHE A 105 0.63 -8.76 -10.33
CA PHE A 105 -0.58 -9.54 -10.54
C PHE A 105 -0.26 -10.99 -10.94
N ASP A 106 -1.25 -11.87 -10.81
CA ASP A 106 -1.17 -13.19 -11.42
C ASP A 106 -1.50 -13.08 -12.91
N PHE A 107 -0.73 -13.75 -13.76
CA PHE A 107 -0.95 -13.69 -15.21
C PHE A 107 -2.37 -14.12 -15.61
N THR A 108 -2.96 -15.07 -14.89
CA THR A 108 -4.36 -15.50 -15.08
C THR A 108 -5.36 -14.37 -14.84
N ILE A 109 -5.13 -13.55 -13.82
CA ILE A 109 -5.94 -12.38 -13.47
C ILE A 109 -5.81 -11.30 -14.54
N VAL A 110 -4.59 -11.04 -15.01
CA VAL A 110 -4.32 -10.06 -16.09
C VAL A 110 -5.00 -10.50 -17.37
N ARG A 111 -4.78 -11.74 -17.83
CA ARG A 111 -5.41 -12.28 -19.05
C ARG A 111 -6.94 -12.31 -18.96
N LYS A 112 -7.50 -12.62 -17.79
CA LYS A 112 -8.94 -12.54 -17.55
C LYS A 112 -9.43 -11.10 -17.74
N LYS A 113 -8.77 -10.11 -17.13
CA LYS A 113 -9.13 -8.70 -17.29
C LYS A 113 -8.98 -8.23 -18.75
N MET A 114 -7.95 -8.64 -19.46
CA MET A 114 -7.80 -8.35 -20.90
C MET A 114 -8.99 -8.90 -21.69
N SER A 115 -9.40 -10.14 -21.42
CA SER A 115 -10.54 -10.76 -22.09
C SER A 115 -11.86 -10.06 -21.73
N GLU A 116 -12.02 -9.60 -20.50
CA GLU A 116 -13.16 -8.80 -20.05
C GLU A 116 -13.22 -7.46 -20.80
N LEU A 117 -12.09 -6.74 -20.91
CA LEU A 117 -12.02 -5.46 -21.64
C LEU A 117 -12.35 -5.60 -23.13
N THR A 118 -11.99 -6.72 -23.77
CA THR A 118 -12.40 -7.00 -25.15
C THR A 118 -13.90 -7.30 -25.28
N LYS A 119 -14.52 -7.86 -24.23
CA LYS A 119 -15.95 -8.20 -24.17
C LYS A 119 -16.84 -7.07 -23.64
N GLU A 120 -16.25 -6.06 -22.99
CA GLU A 120 -16.92 -4.93 -22.31
C GLU A 120 -17.80 -4.06 -23.22
N MET A 121 -17.91 -4.37 -24.53
CA MET A 121 -19.07 -3.97 -25.35
C MET A 121 -20.43 -4.41 -24.77
N SER A 122 -20.47 -5.24 -23.72
CA SER A 122 -21.69 -5.79 -23.10
C SER A 122 -21.99 -5.34 -21.65
N GLY A 123 -21.24 -4.37 -21.10
CA GLY A 123 -21.69 -3.54 -19.96
C GLY A 123 -21.69 -4.16 -18.55
N ARG A 124 -21.12 -5.35 -18.32
CA ARG A 124 -20.91 -5.89 -16.96
C ARG A 124 -19.44 -5.87 -16.59
N GLU A 125 -19.05 -5.00 -15.65
CA GLU A 125 -17.75 -5.11 -14.98
C GLU A 125 -17.77 -6.33 -14.05
N GLU A 126 -17.03 -7.37 -14.41
CA GLU A 126 -16.82 -8.51 -13.50
C GLU A 126 -15.85 -8.12 -12.38
N HIS A 127 -16.26 -8.38 -11.13
CA HIS A 127 -15.41 -8.20 -9.96
C HIS A 127 -14.30 -9.25 -9.95
N THR A 128 -13.12 -8.89 -10.43
CA THR A 128 -11.94 -9.75 -10.36
C THR A 128 -11.42 -9.76 -8.93
N ARG A 129 -11.32 -10.95 -8.31
CA ARG A 129 -10.80 -11.10 -6.95
C ARG A 129 -9.27 -10.97 -6.95
N ILE A 130 -8.77 -9.79 -6.58
CA ILE A 130 -7.33 -9.52 -6.50
C ILE A 130 -6.81 -9.81 -5.08
N ASN A 131 -5.60 -10.39 -5.02
CA ASN A 131 -4.87 -10.56 -3.77
C ASN A 131 -4.16 -9.25 -3.38
N VAL A 132 -4.80 -8.47 -2.51
CA VAL A 132 -4.28 -7.19 -2.00
C VAL A 132 -2.93 -7.36 -1.31
N LYS A 133 -2.73 -8.44 -0.53
CA LYS A 133 -1.46 -8.70 0.16
C LYS A 133 -0.32 -8.94 -0.82
N LYS A 134 -0.57 -9.69 -1.91
CA LYS A 134 0.44 -9.93 -2.96
C LYS A 134 0.88 -8.61 -3.59
N PHE A 135 -0.09 -7.78 -3.96
CA PHE A 135 0.16 -6.45 -4.53
C PHE A 135 0.97 -5.57 -3.57
N ALA A 136 0.55 -5.51 -2.30
CA ALA A 136 1.22 -4.77 -1.25
C ALA A 136 2.67 -5.23 -1.01
N GLY A 137 2.88 -6.54 -0.92
CA GLY A 137 4.21 -7.13 -0.77
C GLY A 137 5.11 -6.86 -1.97
N ALA A 138 4.56 -6.86 -3.20
CA ALA A 138 5.32 -6.50 -4.40
C ALA A 138 5.72 -5.02 -4.41
N LEU A 139 4.86 -4.13 -3.88
CA LEU A 139 5.19 -2.71 -3.69
C LEU A 139 6.30 -2.53 -2.64
N LEU A 140 6.20 -3.20 -1.49
CA LEU A 140 7.21 -3.14 -0.43
C LEU A 140 8.60 -3.58 -0.92
N ARG A 141 8.65 -4.67 -1.70
CA ARG A 141 9.90 -5.21 -2.25
C ARG A 141 10.46 -4.41 -3.43
N SER A 142 9.78 -3.37 -3.89
CA SER A 142 10.29 -2.54 -4.99
C SER A 142 11.31 -1.52 -4.47
N GLU A 143 12.54 -1.57 -5.01
CA GLU A 143 13.68 -0.76 -4.57
C GLU A 143 13.44 0.77 -4.65
N THR A 144 12.53 1.19 -5.52
CA THR A 144 12.15 2.60 -5.69
C THR A 144 11.27 3.15 -4.56
N TYR A 145 10.56 2.30 -3.82
CA TYR A 145 9.74 2.74 -2.69
C TYR A 145 10.59 3.11 -1.47
N PHE A 146 11.71 2.39 -1.25
CA PHE A 146 12.60 2.60 -0.11
C PHE A 146 13.53 3.82 -0.28
N TYR A 147 14.08 4.04 -1.49
CA TYR A 147 15.00 5.16 -1.76
C TYR A 147 14.37 6.55 -1.57
N GLY A 148 13.05 6.69 -1.72
CA GLY A 148 12.34 7.95 -1.49
C GLY A 148 12.21 8.33 0.00
N ARG A 149 12.42 7.40 0.93
CA ARG A 149 12.19 7.62 2.38
C ARG A 149 13.38 8.21 3.13
N LEU A 150 14.62 8.03 2.64
CA LEU A 150 15.82 8.63 3.25
C LEU A 150 15.92 10.16 3.09
N LYS A 151 14.98 10.82 2.41
CA LYS A 151 15.01 12.29 2.18
C LYS A 151 13.89 13.09 2.84
N LYS A 152 13.15 12.54 3.82
CA LYS A 152 12.14 13.33 4.56
C LYS A 152 12.28 13.41 6.08
N THR A 153 13.37 12.93 6.66
CA THR A 153 13.72 13.27 8.06
C THR A 153 15.22 13.39 8.22
N CYS A 154 15.78 14.57 7.98
CA CYS A 154 16.91 15.09 8.76
C CYS A 154 17.10 16.59 8.48
N SER A 155 16.75 17.42 9.46
CA SER A 155 17.49 18.67 9.68
C SER A 155 18.84 18.29 10.32
N PRO A 156 19.96 18.96 10.01
CA PRO A 156 21.29 18.44 10.29
C PRO A 156 21.67 18.71 11.74
N ILE A 157 21.34 17.80 12.65
CA ILE A 157 22.01 17.70 13.94
C ILE A 157 22.43 16.25 14.11
N LYS A 158 23.73 16.07 14.31
CA LYS A 158 24.43 14.79 14.36
C LYS A 158 24.01 14.01 15.60
N GLU A 159 22.90 13.32 15.54
CA GLU A 159 22.55 12.29 16.51
C GLU A 159 22.00 11.09 15.77
N THR A 160 22.54 9.91 16.08
CA THR A 160 22.16 8.65 15.49
C THR A 160 20.74 8.30 15.96
N CYS A 161 19.72 8.74 15.22
CA CYS A 161 18.34 8.35 15.47
C CYS A 161 18.17 6.85 15.20
N LEU A 162 18.14 6.02 16.25
CA LEU A 162 17.38 4.78 16.19
C LEU A 162 15.89 5.14 16.27
N PHE A 163 15.21 4.96 15.16
CA PHE A 163 13.75 5.09 15.05
C PHE A 163 13.08 4.00 15.91
N PHE A 164 12.57 4.37 17.08
CA PHE A 164 11.58 3.57 17.81
C PHE A 164 10.27 4.36 17.82
N VAL A 165 9.42 4.10 16.82
CA VAL A 165 8.18 4.86 16.60
C VAL A 165 7.05 4.18 17.36
N MET A 166 6.87 4.55 18.63
CA MET A 166 5.61 4.33 19.33
C MET A 166 5.12 5.52 20.15
N ASP A 167 5.80 6.66 20.09
CA ASP A 167 5.26 7.88 20.67
C ASP A 167 5.64 9.07 19.77
N CYS A 168 4.64 9.80 19.27
CA CYS A 168 4.84 11.14 18.73
C CYS A 168 5.15 12.13 19.88
N ARG A 169 6.18 11.83 20.65
CA ARG A 169 6.85 12.75 21.57
C ARG A 169 8.34 12.53 21.44
N CYS A 170 9.04 13.53 20.89
CA CYS A 170 10.46 13.67 21.17
C CYS A 170 10.61 13.85 22.69
N ILE A 171 11.10 12.82 23.38
CA ILE A 171 11.62 13.00 24.74
C ILE A 171 13.07 13.46 24.55
N CYS A 172 13.28 14.78 24.54
CA CYS A 172 14.60 15.35 24.76
C CYS A 172 14.97 15.13 26.23
N SER A 173 15.80 14.14 26.51
CA SER A 173 16.49 14.04 27.79
C SER A 173 17.57 15.11 27.83
N THR A 174 17.34 16.19 28.59
CA THR A 174 18.41 17.14 28.93
C THR A 174 19.40 16.45 29.85
N GLU A 175 20.49 15.91 29.31
CA GLU A 175 21.69 15.65 30.12
C GLU A 175 22.31 16.99 30.49
N ARG A 176 22.08 17.37 31.75
CA ARG A 176 22.68 18.55 32.37
C ARG A 176 24.16 18.23 32.60
N MET A 177 25.02 18.59 31.63
CA MET A 177 26.47 18.62 31.84
C MET A 177 26.77 19.60 32.98
N SER A 178 27.27 19.07 34.10
CA SER A 178 28.07 19.80 35.08
C SER A 178 29.54 19.55 34.78
#